data_AF-A0A351SX29-F1
#
_entry.id   AF-A0A351SX29-F1
#
_cell.length_a   1.000
_cell.length_b   1.000
_cell.length_c   1.000
_cell.angle_alpha   90.00
_cell.angle_beta   90.00
_cell.angle_gamma   90.00
#
_symmetry.space_group_name_H-M   'P 1'
#
loop_
_entity.id
_entity.type
_entity.pdbx_description
1 polymer ?
#
loop_
_entity_poly.entity_id
_entity_poly.type
_entity_poly.pdbx_seq_one_letter_code
_entity_poly.pdbx_strand_id
1 'polypeptide(L)' 'VPSQVRKKLKIGPETELEWVVEGATVRVIPLPSDPIGAFRGSGKKGMVKRLLGDRRQDRQREDAS' A
#
# COMPACT_ATOMS: atom_id res chain seq x y z
N VAL A 1 8.18 23.82 3.80
CA VAL A 1 7.67 23.18 2.56
C VAL A 1 6.67 24.11 1.87
N PRO A 2 6.85 24.48 0.59
CA PRO A 2 5.92 25.35 -0.15
C PRO A 2 4.49 24.78 -0.24
N SER A 3 3.49 25.65 -0.32
CA SER A 3 2.06 25.27 -0.29
C SER A 3 1.66 24.30 -1.42
N GLN A 4 2.20 24.52 -2.62
CA GLN A 4 1.96 23.65 -3.78
C GLN A 4 2.49 22.23 -3.55
N VAL A 5 3.68 22.11 -2.94
CA VAL A 5 4.29 20.81 -2.62
C VAL A 5 3.48 20.08 -1.55
N ARG A 6 3.06 20.80 -0.49
CA ARG A 6 2.20 20.23 0.56
C ARG A 6 0.89 19.66 -0.01
N LYS A 7 0.24 20.39 -0.92
CA LYS A 7 -1.00 19.94 -1.58
C LYS A 7 -0.78 18.69 -2.46
N LYS A 8 0.29 18.67 -3.27
CA LYS A 8 0.62 17.53 -4.14
C LYS A 8 0.91 16.26 -3.34
N LEU A 9 1.62 16.39 -2.23
CA LEU A 9 2.03 15.28 -1.37
C LEU A 9 1.05 14.99 -0.22
N LYS A 10 -0.08 15.70 -0.16
CA LYS A 10 -1.09 15.61 0.91
C LYS A 10 -0.51 15.73 2.33
N ILE A 11 0.52 16.57 2.49
CA ILE A 11 1.14 16.85 3.79
C ILE A 11 0.24 17.81 4.56
N GLY A 12 -0.39 17.30 5.61
CA GLY A 12 -1.16 18.05 6.59
C GLY A 12 -0.34 18.41 7.84
N PRO A 13 -0.95 19.10 8.82
CA PRO A 13 -0.29 19.47 10.08
C PRO A 13 0.20 18.26 10.89
N GLU A 14 -0.58 17.17 10.88
CA GLU A 14 -0.31 15.93 11.63
C GLU A 14 0.40 14.86 10.78
N THR A 15 0.91 15.20 9.59
CA THR A 15 1.57 14.22 8.73
C THR A 15 2.99 13.99 9.22
N GLU A 16 3.28 12.76 9.65
CA GLU A 16 4.64 12.33 9.94
C GLU A 16 5.48 12.31 8.66
N LEU A 17 6.72 12.80 8.76
CA LEU A 17 7.64 12.91 7.64
C LEU A 17 8.93 12.17 7.97
N GLU A 18 9.33 11.28 7.07
CA GLU A 18 10.68 10.71 7.06
C GLU A 18 11.60 11.62 6.24
N TRP A 19 12.78 11.90 6.81
CA TRP A 19 13.80 12.76 6.22
C TRP A 19 15.03 11.94 5.90
N VAL A 20 15.42 11.88 4.63
CA VAL A 20 16.65 11.23 4.18
C VAL A 20 17.58 12.29 3.62
N VAL A 21 18.79 12.39 4.16
CA VAL A 21 19.80 13.36 3.72
C VAL A 21 20.84 12.63 2.88
N GLU A 22 20.98 13.04 1.62
CA GLU A 22 21.91 12.46 0.64
C GLU A 22 22.80 13.57 0.06
N GLY A 23 23.98 13.74 0.67
CA GLY A 23 24.93 14.80 0.30
C GLY A 23 24.30 16.18 0.45
N ALA A 24 24.08 16.85 -0.69
CA ALA A 24 23.46 18.19 -0.75
C ALA A 24 21.92 18.15 -0.97
N THR A 25 21.31 16.96 -1.03
CA THR A 25 19.88 16.79 -1.28
C THR A 25 19.18 16.22 -0.06
N VAL A 26 17.95 16.68 0.19
CA VAL A 26 17.06 16.12 1.22
C VAL A 26 15.82 15.56 0.55
N ARG A 27 15.51 14.30 0.86
CA ARG A 27 14.27 13.62 0.47
C ARG A 27 13.30 13.68 1.63
N VAL A 28 12.09 14.14 1.34
CA VAL A 28 10.99 14.24 2.31
C VAL A 28 9.91 13.26 1.89
N ILE A 29 9.67 12.25 2.72
CA ILE A 29 8.71 11.18 2.43
C ILE A 29 7.58 11.28 3.46
N PRO A 30 6.34 11.62 3.04
CA PRO A 30 5.21 11.61 3.95
C PRO A 30 4.82 10.17 4.30
N LEU A 31 4.72 9.89 5.59
CA LEU A 31 4.24 8.61 6.08
C LEU A 31 2.70 8.59 6.08
N PRO A 32 2.10 7.46 5.71
CA PRO A 32 0.65 7.31 5.78
C PRO A 32 0.20 7.30 7.24
N SER A 33 -0.93 7.95 7.52
CA SER A 33 -1.53 7.96 8.86
C SER A 33 -1.97 6.57 9.35
N ASP A 34 -2.22 5.65 8.42
CA ASP A 34 -2.47 4.23 8.69
C ASP A 34 -1.42 3.38 7.92
N PRO A 35 -0.30 3.02 8.57
CA PRO A 35 0.74 2.19 7.98
C PRO A 35 0.23 0.81 7.53
N ILE A 36 -0.75 0.25 8.23
CA ILE A 36 -1.30 -1.08 7.94
C ILE A 36 -2.19 -1.03 6.71
N GLY A 37 -3.09 -0.05 6.64
CA GLY A 37 -3.95 0.17 5.47
C GLY A 37 -3.19 0.58 4.21
N ALA A 38 -2.07 1.28 4.35
CA ALA A 38 -1.20 1.70 3.25
C ALA A 38 -0.25 0.61 2.75
N PHE A 39 -0.08 -0.49 3.49
CA PHE A 39 0.78 -1.61 3.11
C PHE A 39 0.23 -2.30 1.84
N ARG A 40 0.78 -1.91 0.68
CA ARG A 40 0.54 -2.56 -0.61
C ARG A 40 1.16 -3.94 -0.60
N GLY A 41 0.34 -4.93 -0.26
CA GLY A 41 0.74 -6.32 -0.01
C GLY A 41 -0.29 -7.04 0.87
N SER A 42 -1.10 -6.30 1.63
CA SER A 42 -2.34 -6.82 2.20
C SER A 42 -3.31 -7.08 1.04
N GLY A 43 -3.55 -8.35 0.73
CA GLY A 43 -4.58 -8.72 -0.24
C GLY A 43 -5.90 -8.02 0.12
N LYS A 44 -6.62 -7.48 -0.88
CA LYS A 44 -7.96 -6.91 -0.65
C LYS A 44 -8.81 -7.90 0.17
N LYS A 45 -9.63 -7.40 1.11
CA LYS A 45 -10.55 -8.24 1.89
C LYS A 45 -11.29 -9.21 0.95
N GLY A 46 -11.24 -10.51 1.26
CA GLY A 46 -11.85 -11.57 0.44
C GLY A 46 -10.94 -12.25 -0.59
N MET A 47 -9.68 -11.80 -0.76
CA MET A 47 -8.72 -12.45 -1.67
C MET A 47 -8.48 -13.94 -1.32
N VAL A 48 -8.37 -14.28 -0.03
CA VAL A 48 -8.23 -15.67 0.44
C VAL A 48 -9.45 -16.52 0.08
N LYS A 49 -10.67 -15.98 0.28
CA LYS A 49 -11.91 -16.68 -0.06
C LYS A 49 -12.00 -16.94 -1.57
N ARG A 50 -11.60 -15.97 -2.39
CA ARG A 50 -11.52 -16.11 -3.84
C ARG A 50 -10.51 -17.19 -4.24
N LEU A 51 -9.29 -17.14 -3.70
CA LEU A 51 -8.24 -18.14 -3.95
C LEU A 51 -8.70 -19.57 -3.59
N LEU A 52 -9.39 -19.73 -2.47
CA LEU A 52 -9.95 -21.03 -2.05
C LEU A 52 -11.10 -21.50 -2.96
N GLY A 53 -11.90 -20.57 -3.49
CA GLY A 53 -12.94 -20.86 -4.48
C GLY A 53 -12.34 -21.36 -5.80
N ASP A 54 -11.35 -20.63 -6.32
CA ASP A 54 -10.65 -20.97 -7.55
C ASP A 54 -9.99 -22.37 -7.42
N ARG A 55 -9.32 -22.66 -6.29
CA ARG A 55 -8.74 -23.99 -6.02
C ARG A 55 -9.75 -25.13 -5.97
N ARG A 56 -10.98 -24.89 -5.50
CA ARG A 56 -12.03 -25.91 -5.51
C ARG A 56 -12.49 -26.20 -6.93
N GLN A 57 -12.60 -25.17 -7.77
CA GLN A 57 -12.97 -25.34 -9.18
C GLN A 57 -11.89 -26.10 -9.94
N ASP A 58 -10.61 -25.80 -9.71
CA ASP A 58 -9.52 -26.51 -10.35
C ASP A 58 -9.53 -28.00 -9.99
N ARG A 59 -9.69 -28.33 -8.71
CA ARG A 59 -9.81 -29.73 -8.26
C ARG A 59 -10.98 -30.47 -8.91
N GLN A 60 -12.14 -29.82 -9.04
CA GLN A 60 -13.30 -30.41 -9.71
C GLN A 60 -13.06 -30.69 -11.20
N ARG A 61 -12.22 -29.88 -11.87
CA ARG A 61 -11.87 -30.08 -13.28
C ARG A 61 -10.86 -31.21 -13.46
N GLU A 62 -9.92 -31.31 -12.54
CA GLU A 62 -8.93 -32.40 -12.49
C GLU A 62 -9.60 -33.74 -12.18
N ASP A 63 -10.52 -33.80 -11.21
CA ASP A 63 -11.25 -35.03 -10.84
C ASP A 63 -12.29 -35.47 -11.88
N ALA A 64 -12.68 -34.57 -12.80
CA ALA A 64 -13.66 -34.84 -13.86
C ALA A 64 -13.04 -35.25 -15.21
N SER A 65 -11.71 -35.35 -15.30
CA SER A 65 -10.96 -35.86 -16.46
C SER A 65 -10.46 -37.28 -16.21
#